data_AF-A0A1Z4EVV0-F1
#
_entry.id   AF-A0A1Z4EVV0-F1
#
_cell.length_a   1.000
_cell.length_b   1.000
_cell.length_c   1.000
_cell.angle_alpha   90.00
_cell.angle_beta   90.00
_cell.angle_gamma   90.00
#
_symmetry.space_group_name_H-M   'P 1'
#
loop_
_entity.id
_entity.type
_entity.pdbx_description
1 polymer ?
#
loop_
_entity_poly.entity_id
_entity_poly.type
_entity_poly.pdbx_seq_one_letter_code
_entity_poly.pdbx_strand_id
1 'polypeptide(L)' 'MKKFGALVVAAALLLVTAPLASAWGPQGHSIVGAVADAQLTPAARAEVSRLLAGQATPTLAGVANWADQVRPS' A
#
# COMPACT_ATOMS: atom_id res chain seq x y z
N MET A 1 -2.53 -22.47 37.29
CA MET A 1 -1.50 -23.06 36.40
C MET A 1 -2.07 -23.60 35.09
N LYS A 2 -3.00 -24.56 35.08
CA LYS A 2 -3.57 -25.15 33.83
C LYS A 2 -4.19 -24.13 32.86
N LYS A 3 -4.98 -23.17 33.38
CA LYS A 3 -5.59 -22.10 32.56
C LYS A 3 -4.56 -21.14 31.94
N PHE A 4 -3.45 -20.90 32.64
CA PHE A 4 -2.36 -20.05 32.16
C PHE A 4 -1.60 -20.74 31.04
N GLY A 5 -1.30 -22.04 31.17
CA GLY A 5 -0.72 -22.83 30.09
C GLY A 5 -1.61 -22.89 28.85
N ALA A 6 -2.93 -23.07 29.01
CA ALA A 6 -3.88 -23.06 27.91
C ALA A 6 -3.94 -21.70 27.18
N LEU A 7 -3.88 -20.59 27.92
CA LEU A 7 -3.83 -19.24 27.35
C LEU A 7 -2.54 -18.99 26.55
N VAL A 8 -1.40 -19.43 27.06
CA VAL A 8 -0.10 -19.32 26.36
C VAL A 8 -0.12 -20.13 25.07
N VAL A 9 -0.64 -21.35 25.10
CA VAL A 9 -0.78 -22.19 23.90
C VAL A 9 -1.72 -21.56 22.88
N ALA A 10 -2.88 -21.04 23.31
CA ALA A 10 -3.83 -20.37 22.43
C ALA A 10 -3.24 -19.11 21.77
N ALA A 11 -2.50 -18.30 22.54
CA ALA A 11 -1.82 -17.12 22.02
C ALA A 11 -0.70 -17.48 21.02
N ALA A 12 0.09 -18.50 21.31
CA ALA A 12 1.11 -19.00 20.40
C ALA A 12 0.49 -19.52 19.09
N LEU A 13 -0.65 -20.22 19.17
CA LEU A 13 -1.35 -20.70 17.99
C LEU A 13 -1.80 -19.54 17.09
N LEU A 14 -2.38 -18.49 17.67
CA LEU A 14 -2.80 -17.29 16.94
C LEU A 14 -1.65 -16.59 16.22
N LEU A 15 -0.47 -16.51 16.85
CA LEU A 15 0.72 -15.89 16.26
C LEU A 15 1.27 -16.69 15.08
N VAL A 16 1.22 -18.03 15.14
CA VAL A 16 1.73 -18.90 14.08
C VAL A 16 0.75 -19.00 12.90
N THR A 17 -0.55 -18.91 13.16
CA THR A 17 -1.59 -18.99 12.12
C THR A 17 -1.98 -17.64 11.53
N ALA A 18 -1.46 -16.53 12.05
CA ALA A 18 -1.75 -15.22 11.50
C ALA A 18 -1.15 -15.14 10.07
N PRO A 19 -1.97 -14.88 9.04
CA PRO A 19 -1.43 -14.65 7.71
C PRO A 19 -0.52 -13.43 7.76
N LEU A 20 0.64 -13.52 7.10
CA LEU A 20 1.48 -12.35 6.89
C LEU A 20 0.63 -11.29 6.17
N ALA A 21 0.52 -10.12 6.78
CA ALA A 21 -0.13 -8.98 6.16
C ALA A 21 0.77 -8.49 5.01
N SER A 22 0.66 -9.13 3.85
CA SER A 22 1.19 -8.58 2.62
C SER A 22 0.27 -7.43 2.25
N ALA A 23 0.75 -6.20 2.44
CA ALA A 23 0.12 -5.05 1.84
C ALA A 23 0.17 -5.17 0.30
N TRP A 24 -0.26 -4.10 -0.37
CA TRP A 24 -0.23 -4.01 -1.81
C TRP A 24 1.19 -4.24 -2.35
N GLY A 25 1.32 -5.13 -3.35
CA GLY A 25 2.49 -5.18 -4.22
C GLY A 25 2.41 -4.13 -5.35
N PRO A 26 3.33 -4.15 -6.32
CA PRO A 26 3.41 -3.07 -7.30
C PRO A 26 2.14 -2.82 -8.13
N GLN A 27 1.44 -3.91 -8.46
CA GLN A 27 0.15 -3.84 -9.14
C GLN A 27 -0.93 -3.21 -8.25
N GLY A 28 -0.96 -3.55 -6.97
CA GLY A 28 -1.91 -2.99 -6.02
C GLY A 28 -1.74 -1.48 -5.87
N HIS A 29 -0.49 -1.02 -5.76
CA HIS A 29 -0.16 0.41 -5.74
C HIS A 29 -0.67 1.13 -7.00
N SER A 30 -0.40 0.58 -8.19
CA SER A 30 -0.88 1.17 -9.45
C SER A 30 -2.42 1.19 -9.56
N ILE A 31 -3.11 0.14 -9.10
CA ILE A 31 -4.58 0.09 -9.10
C ILE A 31 -5.16 1.17 -8.19
N VAL A 32 -4.64 1.31 -6.96
CA VAL A 32 -5.10 2.36 -6.02
C VAL A 32 -4.84 3.75 -6.63
N GLY A 33 -3.66 3.97 -7.23
CA GLY A 33 -3.36 5.20 -7.94
C GLY A 33 -4.34 5.51 -9.08
N ALA A 34 -4.71 4.50 -9.88
CA ALA A 34 -5.67 4.66 -10.98
C ALA A 34 -7.09 5.00 -10.48
N VAL A 35 -7.54 4.34 -9.41
CA VAL A 35 -8.84 4.65 -8.77
C VAL A 35 -8.84 6.07 -8.21
N ALA A 36 -7.75 6.52 -7.61
CA ALA A 36 -7.62 7.89 -7.11
C ALA A 36 -7.62 8.91 -8.26
N ASP A 37 -6.88 8.67 -9.34
CA ASP A 37 -6.82 9.53 -10.52
C ASP A 37 -8.19 9.76 -11.16
N ALA A 38 -9.02 8.71 -11.22
CA ALA A 38 -10.37 8.79 -11.75
C ALA A 38 -11.29 9.69 -10.89
N GLN A 39 -11.00 9.81 -9.60
CA GLN A 39 -11.82 10.56 -8.63
C GLN A 39 -11.28 11.97 -8.32
N LEU A 40 -10.21 12.42 -8.98
CA LEU A 40 -9.69 13.77 -8.78
C LEU A 40 -10.71 14.82 -9.20
N THR A 41 -10.92 15.81 -8.31
CA THR A 41 -11.60 17.06 -8.67
C THR A 41 -10.80 17.80 -9.75
N PRO A 42 -11.42 18.73 -10.50
CA PRO A 42 -10.70 19.50 -11.53
C PRO A 42 -9.47 20.24 -10.98
N ALA A 43 -9.58 20.84 -9.79
CA ALA A 43 -8.47 21.54 -9.15
C ALA A 43 -7.33 20.58 -8.77
N ALA A 44 -7.65 19.42 -8.19
CA ALA A 44 -6.65 18.43 -7.83
C ALA A 44 -5.97 17.83 -9.07
N ARG A 45 -6.74 17.58 -10.15
CA ARG A 45 -6.20 17.09 -11.43
C ARG A 45 -5.20 18.08 -12.03
N ALA A 46 -5.52 19.37 -12.06
CA ALA A 46 -4.62 20.39 -12.57
C ALA A 46 -3.29 20.41 -11.79
N GLU A 47 -3.36 20.30 -10.47
CA GLU A 47 -2.17 20.30 -9.62
C GLU A 47 -1.34 19.02 -9.76
N VAL A 48 -1.98 17.84 -9.83
CA VAL A 48 -1.29 16.57 -10.14
C VAL A 48 -0.58 16.65 -11.48
N SER A 49 -1.23 17.16 -12.54
CA SER A 49 -0.60 17.35 -13.84
C SER A 49 0.59 18.30 -13.80
N ARG A 50 0.51 19.37 -13.00
CA ARG A 50 1.62 20.33 -12.81
C ARG A 50 2.80 19.68 -12.08
N LEU A 51 2.53 18.95 -11.00
CA LEU A 51 3.56 18.32 -10.15
C LEU A 51 4.25 17.15 -10.85
N LEU A 52 3.50 16.35 -11.61
CA LEU A 52 4.02 15.18 -12.31
C LEU A 52 4.51 15.50 -13.72
N ALA A 53 4.58 16.78 -14.11
CA ALA A 53 5.14 17.18 -15.39
C ALA A 53 6.57 16.65 -15.55
N GLY A 54 6.82 15.93 -16.65
CA GLY A 54 8.12 15.32 -16.95
C GLY A 54 8.31 13.88 -16.44
N GLN A 55 7.35 13.31 -15.70
CA GLN A 55 7.34 11.86 -15.44
C GLN A 55 7.00 11.08 -16.71
N ALA A 56 7.56 9.88 -16.87
CA ALA A 56 7.30 9.03 -18.04
C ALA A 56 5.80 8.70 -18.20
N THR A 57 5.12 8.48 -17.05
CA THR A 57 3.67 8.32 -16.97
C THR A 57 3.14 9.29 -15.91
N PRO A 58 2.71 10.51 -16.29
CA PRO A 58 2.38 11.59 -15.36
C PRO A 58 0.98 11.44 -14.74
N THR A 59 0.75 10.31 -14.07
CA THR A 59 -0.49 9.92 -13.40
C THR A 59 -0.18 9.40 -12.01
N LEU A 60 -1.13 9.42 -11.08
CA LEU A 60 -0.95 8.83 -9.75
C LEU A 60 -0.62 7.34 -9.85
N ALA A 61 -1.24 6.62 -10.79
CA ALA A 61 -0.92 5.21 -11.05
C ALA A 61 0.54 4.99 -11.51
N GLY A 62 1.07 5.92 -12.32
CA GLY A 62 2.42 5.85 -12.87
C GLY A 62 3.52 6.02 -11.82
N VAL A 63 3.26 6.83 -10.78
CA VAL A 63 4.22 7.12 -9.72
C VAL A 63 3.96 6.35 -8.42
N ALA A 64 2.88 5.55 -8.35
CA ALA A 64 2.44 4.88 -7.13
C ALA A 64 3.48 3.94 -6.49
N ASN A 65 4.44 3.46 -7.27
CA ASN A 65 5.50 2.54 -6.85
C ASN A 65 6.81 3.23 -6.44
N TRP A 66 6.93 4.55 -6.66
CA TRP A 66 8.20 5.26 -6.50
C TRP A 66 8.76 5.14 -5.07
N ALA A 67 7.90 5.23 -4.05
CA ALA A 67 8.33 5.16 -2.66
C ALA A 67 9.04 3.83 -2.31
N ASP A 68 8.58 2.71 -2.88
CA ASP A 68 9.22 1.41 -2.68
C ASP A 68 10.52 1.25 -3.48
N GLN A 69 10.69 2.01 -4.56
CA GLN A 69 11.91 1.97 -5.39
C GLN A 69 13.07 2.74 -4.75
N VAL A 70 12.78 3.76 -3.95
CA VAL A 70 13.80 4.63 -3.33
C VAL A 70 14.09 4.29 -1.87
N ARG A 71 13.30 3.40 -1.25
CA ARG A 71 13.54 3.00 0.14
C ARG A 71 14.81 2.13 0.22
N PRO A 72 15.64 2.30 1.27
CA PRO A 72 16.75 1.39 1.54
C PRO A 72 16.27 -0.05 1.77
N SER A 73 17.07 -1.01 1.32
CA SER A 73 16.90 -2.43 1.62
C SER A 73 17.27 -2.77 3.05
#